data_AF-A0A963PPC3-F1
#
_entry.id   AF-A0A963PPC3-F1
#
_cell.length_a   1.000
_cell.length_b   1.000
_cell.length_c   1.000
_cell.angle_alpha   90.00
_cell.angle_beta   90.00
_cell.angle_gamma   90.00
#
_symmetry.space_group_name_H-M   'P 1'
#
loop_
_entity.id
_entity.type
_entity.pdbx_description
1 polymer ?
#
loop_
_entity_poly.entity_id
_entity_poly.type
_entity_poly.pdbx_seq_one_letter_code
_entity_poly.pdbx_strand_id
1 'polypeptide(L)'
;MTTHDLAHRSARRTAAGALLAALAWPAVAQTPNPSFALIGHIEQLQLDQPGNALSGGKVRVKGVEVTLPRNLLLTMPGQYLTLNDLFRGPHPGTAPALAPVRPQSGLALADTPAPRVPFEINVIGNIVNGEYIAAVARIFQVELGIGAGFVRAIDLAKGELLVGARPEAGESPAAKAARDAAAARVRLNDPEGAYGKRNADKFGGGASPLDDRFSVDPDNPPVVALTGFPMCIPRSAADPQCPASNRAPAPDATRFTCGPTRAEASSPAHPGCNPALKAPVLVGDYVSYAGNLVPQPGMPGRFFIGAHALGVQAGIYTSPGANPAHVYIEEGLMGMLGQPFPGVDQEETSRFRTVGFTTDPSRSVDVFLVDVAPDGSTRERRLSTLAPEQAGQIGRVRITLPSKANFLAVTREMRLRVAGQPEGRSEYTAPIAEYIYPEPTRFGQRGAAFALPVPVENFCVLAKGGEPLATLGRSGGPALGPLDPYPNSGHPTAQPRADGSPSCPL
;
A
#
# COMPACT_ATOMS: atom_id res chain seq x y z
N MET A 1 1.87 31.20 -86.04
CA MET A 1 1.66 32.66 -86.23
C MET A 1 2.42 33.36 -85.12
N THR A 2 3.36 34.24 -85.49
CA THR A 2 4.04 35.28 -84.69
C THR A 2 4.93 34.89 -83.49
N THR A 3 6.22 34.87 -83.79
CA THR A 3 7.37 35.49 -83.08
C THR A 3 7.08 36.50 -81.98
N HIS A 4 7.83 36.46 -80.86
CA HIS A 4 8.82 37.50 -80.55
C HIS A 4 9.82 37.09 -79.45
N ASP A 5 11.03 37.56 -79.71
CA ASP A 5 12.34 37.37 -79.09
C ASP A 5 12.57 38.37 -77.94
N LEU A 6 13.43 38.04 -76.95
CA LEU A 6 14.35 38.96 -76.24
C LEU A 6 15.07 38.30 -75.03
N ALA A 7 16.24 37.75 -75.34
CA ALA A 7 17.56 38.01 -74.74
C ALA A 7 17.77 38.21 -73.21
N HIS A 8 18.64 37.32 -72.70
CA HIS A 8 19.79 37.52 -71.79
C HIS A 8 19.60 37.97 -70.32
N ARG A 9 19.98 37.07 -69.41
CA ARG A 9 21.10 37.29 -68.45
C ARG A 9 21.67 35.97 -67.90
N SER A 10 22.99 35.99 -67.75
CA SER A 10 23.94 34.93 -67.39
C SER A 10 23.87 34.50 -65.92
N ALA A 11 24.07 33.21 -65.64
CA ALA A 11 24.96 32.74 -64.57
C ALA A 11 25.26 31.24 -64.68
N ARG A 12 26.55 30.92 -64.87
CA ARG A 12 27.15 29.60 -64.68
C ARG A 12 26.97 29.12 -63.23
N ARG A 13 26.82 27.80 -63.01
CA ARG A 13 27.51 27.06 -61.93
C ARG A 13 27.32 25.53 -62.07
N THR A 14 28.41 24.92 -62.52
CA THR A 14 28.99 23.63 -62.11
C THR A 14 28.26 22.77 -61.09
N ALA A 15 28.08 21.51 -61.46
CA ALA A 15 27.73 20.38 -60.61
C ALA A 15 28.75 20.16 -59.47
N ALA A 16 28.24 19.84 -58.28
CA ALA A 16 28.97 19.19 -57.21
C ALA A 16 28.03 18.16 -56.57
N GLY A 17 28.30 16.88 -56.81
CA GLY A 17 27.64 15.78 -56.11
C GLY A 17 28.17 15.69 -54.68
N ALA A 18 27.26 15.74 -53.71
CA ALA A 18 27.58 15.46 -52.32
C ALA A 18 27.30 13.98 -52.03
N LEU A 19 28.37 13.21 -51.75
CA LEU A 19 28.26 11.92 -51.09
C LEU A 19 27.75 12.15 -49.67
N LEU A 20 26.53 11.69 -49.38
CA LEU A 20 26.03 11.51 -48.01
C LEU A 20 26.62 10.20 -47.46
N ALA A 21 27.74 10.31 -46.76
CA ALA A 21 28.21 9.25 -45.88
C ALA A 21 27.29 9.20 -44.65
N ALA A 22 26.34 8.27 -44.65
CA ALA A 22 25.54 7.97 -43.47
C ALA A 22 26.46 7.40 -42.37
N LEU A 23 26.70 8.18 -41.33
CA LEU A 23 27.25 7.71 -40.07
C LEU A 23 26.21 6.81 -39.40
N ALA A 24 26.23 5.52 -39.74
CA ALA A 24 25.51 4.50 -39.00
C ALA A 24 26.23 4.30 -37.66
N TRP A 25 25.78 4.97 -36.61
CA TRP A 25 26.07 4.51 -35.25
C TRP A 25 25.48 3.11 -35.09
N PRO A 26 26.21 2.15 -34.50
CA PRO A 26 25.63 0.85 -34.22
C PRO A 26 24.47 1.07 -33.24
N ALA A 27 23.24 0.83 -33.71
CA ALA A 27 22.10 0.70 -32.82
C ALA A 27 22.38 -0.52 -31.95
N VAL A 28 22.76 -0.30 -30.70
CA VAL A 28 22.81 -1.38 -29.72
C VAL A 28 21.38 -1.89 -29.60
N ALA A 29 21.14 -3.13 -30.04
CA ALA A 29 19.83 -3.75 -29.90
C ALA A 29 19.48 -3.78 -28.41
N GLN A 30 18.37 -3.16 -28.02
CA GLN A 30 17.88 -3.19 -26.64
C GLN A 30 17.61 -4.65 -26.27
N THR A 31 18.37 -5.17 -25.31
CA THR A 31 18.18 -6.54 -24.81
C THR A 31 17.41 -6.48 -23.49
N PRO A 32 16.27 -7.16 -23.38
CA PRO A 32 15.49 -7.16 -22.15
C PRO A 32 16.25 -7.89 -21.02
N ASN A 33 16.23 -7.32 -19.83
CA ASN A 33 16.66 -8.01 -18.60
C ASN A 33 15.46 -8.81 -18.04
N PRO A 34 15.57 -10.13 -17.82
CA PRO A 34 14.41 -10.90 -17.39
C PRO A 34 13.94 -10.48 -16.00
N SER A 35 12.63 -10.47 -15.79
CA SER A 35 12.05 -10.21 -14.47
C SER A 35 12.16 -11.40 -13.52
N PHE A 36 11.95 -11.14 -12.24
CA PHE A 36 11.66 -12.15 -11.23
C PHE A 36 10.57 -11.67 -10.27
N ALA A 37 9.85 -12.63 -9.70
CA ALA A 37 8.96 -12.44 -8.57
C ALA A 37 9.17 -13.58 -7.57
N LEU A 38 9.54 -13.25 -6.33
CA LEU A 38 9.82 -14.22 -5.28
C LEU A 38 8.96 -13.91 -4.06
N ILE A 39 8.20 -14.90 -3.62
CA ILE A 39 7.47 -14.89 -2.35
C ILE A 39 7.98 -16.05 -1.51
N GLY A 40 8.38 -15.79 -0.27
CA GLY A 40 8.81 -16.82 0.67
C GLY A 40 9.29 -16.23 1.99
N HIS A 41 9.76 -17.10 2.88
CA HIS A 41 10.33 -16.67 4.16
C HIS A 41 11.65 -15.91 3.96
N ILE A 42 11.89 -14.94 4.85
CA ILE A 42 13.15 -14.22 4.93
C ILE A 42 14.17 -15.17 5.57
N GLU A 43 15.00 -15.84 4.75
CA GLU A 43 16.01 -16.78 5.26
C GLU A 43 17.19 -16.03 5.88
N GLN A 44 17.64 -14.97 5.20
CA GLN A 44 18.70 -14.08 5.65
C GLN A 44 18.40 -12.65 5.22
N LEU A 45 18.72 -11.67 6.06
CA LEU A 45 18.63 -10.25 5.74
C LEU A 45 19.92 -9.57 6.19
N GLN A 46 20.52 -8.77 5.31
CA GLN A 46 21.80 -8.09 5.54
C GLN A 46 21.67 -6.61 5.23
N LEU A 47 22.41 -5.79 5.98
CA LEU A 47 22.51 -4.34 5.81
C LEU A 47 23.97 -3.98 5.56
N ASP A 48 24.27 -3.36 4.42
CA ASP A 48 25.66 -3.12 4.02
C ASP A 48 26.35 -2.03 4.85
N GLN A 49 25.64 -0.93 5.10
CA GLN A 49 26.18 0.26 5.76
C GLN A 49 25.25 0.71 6.90
N PRO A 50 25.40 0.18 8.13
CA PRO A 50 24.54 0.53 9.27
C PRO A 50 24.47 2.03 9.60
N GLY A 51 25.54 2.78 9.33
CA GLY A 51 25.59 4.23 9.53
C GLY A 51 24.86 5.06 8.47
N ASN A 52 24.33 4.43 7.42
CA ASN A 52 23.64 5.09 6.32
C ASN A 52 22.15 4.73 6.34
N ALA A 53 21.30 5.73 6.59
CA ALA A 53 19.85 5.55 6.72
C ALA A 53 19.16 5.03 5.43
N LEU A 54 19.81 5.19 4.27
CA LEU A 54 19.33 4.73 2.97
C LEU A 54 20.14 3.55 2.41
N SER A 55 20.97 2.89 3.24
CA SER A 55 21.78 1.75 2.84
C SER A 55 20.95 0.68 2.14
N GLY A 56 21.54 0.11 1.09
CA GLY A 56 21.11 -1.15 0.52
C GLY A 56 21.56 -2.34 1.38
N GLY A 57 21.36 -3.53 0.82
CA GLY A 57 21.76 -4.78 1.43
C GLY A 57 21.30 -5.96 0.60
N LYS A 58 21.13 -7.11 1.27
CA LYS A 58 20.74 -8.36 0.60
C LYS A 58 19.69 -9.10 1.39
N VAL A 59 18.82 -9.79 0.68
CA VAL A 59 17.86 -10.74 1.25
C VAL A 59 18.03 -12.09 0.57
N ARG A 60 17.92 -13.18 1.33
CA ARG A 60 17.83 -14.53 0.77
C ARG A 60 16.41 -15.06 0.94
N VAL A 61 15.83 -15.51 -0.17
CA VAL A 61 14.45 -16.04 -0.24
C VAL A 61 14.48 -17.31 -1.10
N LYS A 62 14.05 -18.44 -0.55
CA LYS A 62 14.07 -19.75 -1.25
C LYS A 62 15.48 -20.11 -1.77
N GLY A 63 16.52 -19.80 -1.00
CA GLY A 63 17.91 -19.98 -1.40
C GLY A 63 18.45 -18.98 -2.43
N VAL A 64 17.61 -18.13 -3.03
CA VAL A 64 18.02 -17.11 -4.01
C VAL A 64 18.43 -15.84 -3.27
N GLU A 65 19.64 -15.36 -3.54
CA GLU A 65 20.11 -14.08 -3.02
C GLU A 65 19.65 -12.95 -3.93
N VAL A 66 18.99 -11.96 -3.34
CA VAL A 66 18.45 -10.78 -4.01
C VAL A 66 19.06 -9.54 -3.40
N THR A 67 19.61 -8.67 -4.24
CA THR A 67 20.12 -7.36 -3.85
C THR A 67 18.95 -6.42 -3.64
N LEU A 68 18.93 -5.79 -2.46
CA LEU A 68 18.04 -4.71 -2.08
C LEU A 68 18.80 -3.40 -2.31
N PRO A 69 18.50 -2.63 -3.37
CA PRO A 69 19.26 -1.43 -3.67
C PRO A 69 19.24 -0.39 -2.56
N ARG A 70 20.25 0.46 -2.55
CA ARG A 70 20.21 1.73 -1.81
C ARG A 70 18.95 2.51 -2.20
N ASN A 71 18.36 3.23 -1.25
CA ASN A 71 17.13 4.01 -1.40
C ASN A 71 15.84 3.18 -1.63
N LEU A 72 15.91 1.84 -1.62
CA LEU A 72 14.71 1.01 -1.68
C LEU A 72 13.89 1.18 -0.40
N LEU A 73 12.60 1.46 -0.58
CA LEU A 73 11.62 1.41 0.49
C LEU A 73 10.93 0.06 0.51
N LEU A 74 10.81 -0.51 1.70
CA LEU A 74 10.03 -1.72 1.94
C LEU A 74 8.63 -1.33 2.36
N THR A 75 7.64 -1.88 1.67
CA THR A 75 6.23 -1.73 2.07
C THR A 75 5.96 -2.65 3.26
N MET A 76 5.60 -2.06 4.38
CA MET A 76 5.13 -2.76 5.57
C MET A 76 3.62 -2.55 5.71
N PRO A 77 2.93 -3.29 6.58
CA PRO A 77 1.59 -2.89 6.97
C PRO A 77 1.58 -1.48 7.57
N GLY A 78 0.78 -0.60 6.97
CA GLY A 78 0.52 0.76 7.45
C GLY A 78 1.67 1.76 7.34
N GLN A 79 2.81 1.40 6.74
CA GLN A 79 3.95 2.31 6.59
C GLN A 79 4.97 1.84 5.55
N TYR A 80 5.86 2.74 5.15
CA TYR A 80 7.09 2.43 4.44
C TYR A 80 8.29 2.53 5.38
N LEU A 81 9.22 1.59 5.26
CA LEU A 81 10.48 1.59 6.01
C LEU A 81 11.67 1.49 5.06
N THR A 82 12.80 2.08 5.44
CA THR A 82 14.06 1.77 4.77
C THR A 82 14.58 0.42 5.26
N LEU A 83 15.53 -0.18 4.53
CA LEU A 83 16.21 -1.37 5.03
C LEU A 83 16.91 -1.11 6.37
N ASN A 84 17.51 0.08 6.55
CA ASN A 84 18.14 0.48 7.80
C ASN A 84 17.16 0.49 8.98
N ASP A 85 15.93 0.97 8.77
CA ASP A 85 14.91 1.02 9.82
C ASP A 85 14.52 -0.37 10.32
N LEU A 86 14.51 -1.39 9.45
CA LEU A 86 14.24 -2.77 9.85
C LEU A 86 15.27 -3.30 10.86
N PHE A 87 16.52 -2.82 10.81
CA PHE A 87 17.59 -3.22 11.73
C PHE A 87 17.56 -2.46 13.06
N ARG A 88 16.58 -1.58 13.30
CA ARG A 88 16.37 -0.95 14.61
C ARG A 88 15.61 -1.86 15.59
N GLY A 89 15.10 -2.99 15.10
CA GLY A 89 14.40 -4.02 15.86
C GLY A 89 12.88 -3.80 15.93
N PRO A 90 12.19 -4.54 16.80
CA PRO A 90 10.71 -4.55 16.87
C PRO A 90 10.11 -3.26 17.45
N HIS A 91 10.90 -2.48 18.19
CA HIS A 91 10.53 -1.16 18.68
C HIS A 91 11.51 -0.14 18.11
N PRO A 92 11.42 0.13 16.80
CA PRO A 92 12.33 1.05 16.12
C PRO A 92 12.21 2.50 16.66
N GLY A 93 11.13 2.78 17.40
CA GLY A 93 10.81 4.06 18.02
C GLY A 93 9.95 4.94 17.12
N THR A 94 8.91 5.56 17.69
CA THR A 94 8.05 6.58 17.06
C THR A 94 8.34 7.99 17.60
N ALA A 95 9.27 8.10 18.57
CA ALA A 95 9.67 9.32 19.25
C ALA A 95 10.87 10.02 18.56
N PRO A 96 11.26 11.26 18.95
CA PRO A 96 12.33 12.01 18.26
C PRO A 96 13.69 11.32 18.19
N ALA A 97 13.96 10.36 19.09
CA ALA A 97 15.17 9.54 19.06
C ALA A 97 14.83 8.10 18.67
N LEU A 98 15.35 7.66 17.52
CA LEU A 98 15.22 6.29 17.03
C LEU A 98 16.01 5.31 17.90
N ALA A 99 15.53 4.06 17.97
CA ALA A 99 16.35 2.97 18.48
C ALA A 99 17.62 2.80 17.63
N PRO A 100 18.75 2.42 18.25
CA PRO A 100 19.99 2.20 17.52
C PRO A 100 19.84 1.04 16.52
N VAL A 101 20.55 1.16 15.39
CA VAL A 101 20.67 0.09 14.40
C VAL A 101 21.45 -1.07 15.02
N ARG A 102 20.97 -2.28 14.81
CA ARG A 102 21.51 -3.53 15.37
C ARG A 102 22.16 -4.35 14.25
N PRO A 103 23.00 -5.35 14.58
CA PRO A 103 23.57 -6.25 13.58
C PRO A 103 22.54 -7.16 12.88
N GLN A 104 21.38 -7.37 13.51
CA GLN A 104 20.33 -8.28 13.05
C GLN A 104 18.97 -7.61 13.15
N SER A 105 18.09 -7.91 12.19
CA SER A 105 16.76 -7.32 12.09
C SER A 105 15.74 -7.93 13.06
N GLY A 106 15.95 -9.19 13.47
CA GLY A 106 14.98 -10.01 14.17
C GLY A 106 13.85 -10.55 13.27
N LEU A 107 13.95 -10.39 11.95
CA LEU A 107 12.96 -10.85 10.95
C LEU A 107 13.42 -12.09 10.18
N ALA A 108 14.73 -12.32 10.07
CA ALA A 108 15.27 -13.40 9.26
C ALA A 108 15.42 -14.70 10.05
N LEU A 109 15.23 -15.85 9.41
CA LEU A 109 15.45 -17.16 10.04
C LEU A 109 16.89 -17.36 10.53
N ALA A 110 17.86 -16.69 9.91
CA ALA A 110 19.26 -16.68 10.32
C ALA A 110 19.59 -15.68 11.45
N ASP A 111 18.62 -14.89 11.93
CA ASP A 111 18.84 -14.01 13.08
C ASP A 111 18.98 -14.82 14.39
N THR A 112 19.61 -14.24 15.42
CA THR A 112 19.85 -14.91 16.71
C THR A 112 19.21 -14.14 17.86
N PRO A 113 18.16 -14.67 18.51
CA PRO A 113 17.43 -15.90 18.14
C PRO A 113 16.61 -15.71 16.85
N ALA A 114 16.34 -16.81 16.16
CA ALA A 114 15.44 -16.81 15.01
C ALA A 114 14.03 -16.35 15.44
N PRO A 115 13.27 -15.69 14.55
CA PRO A 115 11.90 -15.30 14.86
C PRO A 115 11.05 -16.54 15.15
N ARG A 116 10.22 -16.47 16.19
CA ARG A 116 9.38 -17.60 16.63
C ARG A 116 8.33 -17.99 15.59
N VAL A 117 7.92 -17.04 14.77
CA VAL A 117 7.05 -17.26 13.61
C VAL A 117 7.75 -16.61 12.42
N PRO A 118 7.98 -17.34 11.31
CA PRO A 118 8.66 -16.79 10.14
C PRO A 118 7.96 -15.55 9.58
N PHE A 119 8.75 -14.60 9.08
CA PHE A 119 8.26 -13.49 8.27
C PHE A 119 8.47 -13.79 6.80
N GLU A 120 7.59 -13.25 5.97
CA GLU A 120 7.59 -13.41 4.53
C GLU A 120 7.93 -12.10 3.84
N ILE A 121 8.52 -12.22 2.66
CA ILE A 121 8.77 -11.11 1.78
C ILE A 121 8.30 -11.47 0.37
N ASN A 122 7.62 -10.52 -0.28
CA ASN A 122 7.36 -10.51 -1.71
C ASN A 122 8.32 -9.50 -2.35
N VAL A 123 9.19 -9.99 -3.24
CA VAL A 123 10.18 -9.18 -3.95
C VAL A 123 10.00 -9.34 -5.46
N ILE A 124 9.88 -8.20 -6.15
CA ILE A 124 9.75 -8.11 -7.60
C ILE A 124 10.88 -7.24 -8.12
N GLY A 125 11.50 -7.65 -9.23
CA GLY A 125 12.61 -6.92 -9.84
C GLY A 125 13.08 -7.53 -11.15
N ASN A 126 14.30 -7.18 -11.55
CA ASN A 126 14.93 -7.66 -12.77
C ASN A 126 16.28 -8.33 -12.48
N ILE A 127 16.67 -9.28 -13.32
CA ILE A 127 17.96 -9.94 -13.29
C ILE A 127 18.89 -9.18 -14.23
N VAL A 128 19.79 -8.37 -13.68
CA VAL A 128 20.72 -7.53 -14.44
C VAL A 128 22.12 -8.13 -14.32
N ASN A 129 22.75 -8.46 -15.44
CA ASN A 129 24.07 -9.10 -15.47
C ASN A 129 24.17 -10.37 -14.60
N GLY A 130 23.06 -11.12 -14.48
CA GLY A 130 22.97 -12.33 -13.66
C GLY A 130 22.65 -12.10 -12.17
N GLU A 131 22.51 -10.85 -11.74
CA GLU A 131 22.17 -10.50 -10.35
C GLU A 131 20.69 -10.16 -10.21
N TYR A 132 20.03 -10.75 -9.21
CA TYR A 132 18.64 -10.44 -8.87
C TYR A 132 18.59 -9.10 -8.12
N ILE A 133 18.04 -8.06 -8.73
CA ILE A 133 17.97 -6.72 -8.15
C ILE A 133 16.51 -6.32 -7.94
N ALA A 134 16.14 -6.02 -6.69
CA ALA A 134 14.77 -5.67 -6.32
C ALA A 134 14.37 -4.26 -6.78
N ALA A 135 13.13 -4.11 -7.26
CA ALA A 135 12.48 -2.82 -7.52
C ALA A 135 11.35 -2.53 -6.51
N VAL A 136 10.62 -3.57 -6.11
CA VAL A 136 9.53 -3.51 -5.13
C VAL A 136 9.73 -4.64 -4.12
N ALA A 137 9.65 -4.30 -2.84
CA ALA A 137 9.71 -5.27 -1.75
C ALA A 137 8.60 -5.00 -0.73
N ARG A 138 7.89 -6.04 -0.31
CA ARG A 138 6.86 -5.98 0.73
C ARG A 138 7.13 -7.05 1.77
N ILE A 139 7.13 -6.69 3.03
CA ILE A 139 7.28 -7.66 4.13
C ILE A 139 5.95 -7.80 4.86
N PHE A 140 5.57 -9.05 5.10
CA PHE A 140 4.32 -9.40 5.77
C PHE A 140 4.44 -10.79 6.43
N GLN A 141 3.36 -11.24 7.06
CA GLN A 141 3.21 -12.59 7.57
C GLN A 141 1.77 -12.99 7.25
N VAL A 142 1.52 -13.50 6.04
CA VAL A 142 0.15 -13.68 5.52
C VAL A 142 -0.22 -15.16 5.46
N GLU A 143 -1.52 -15.40 5.33
CA GLU A 143 -2.32 -16.60 5.62
C GLU A 143 -2.53 -16.91 7.11
N LEU A 144 -1.50 -17.02 7.95
CA LEU A 144 -1.70 -17.39 9.36
C LEU A 144 -2.28 -16.26 10.25
N GLY A 145 -2.21 -15.03 9.77
CA GLY A 145 -2.59 -13.82 10.51
C GLY A 145 -3.97 -13.25 10.18
N ILE A 146 -4.65 -13.80 9.17
CA ILE A 146 -5.96 -13.35 8.69
C ILE A 146 -7.05 -14.23 9.28
N GLY A 147 -8.15 -13.62 9.69
CA GLY A 147 -9.32 -14.37 10.14
C GLY A 147 -10.56 -13.51 10.22
N ALA A 148 -11.69 -14.17 10.46
CA ALA A 148 -12.97 -13.50 10.62
C ALA A 148 -13.88 -14.27 11.58
N GLY A 149 -14.82 -13.56 12.18
CA GLY A 149 -15.79 -14.14 13.10
C GLY A 149 -16.55 -13.07 13.89
N PHE A 150 -17.35 -13.51 14.83
CA PHE A 150 -18.08 -12.63 15.73
C PHE A 150 -17.25 -12.27 16.95
N VAL A 151 -17.31 -11.00 17.36
CA VAL A 151 -16.78 -10.54 18.63
C VAL A 151 -17.61 -11.14 19.75
N ARG A 152 -16.99 -12.02 20.54
CA ARG A 152 -17.63 -12.70 21.68
C ARG A 152 -17.46 -11.96 22.99
N ALA A 153 -16.32 -11.32 23.16
CA ALA A 153 -15.98 -10.54 24.33
C ALA A 153 -14.93 -9.48 23.99
N ILE A 154 -14.93 -8.42 24.79
CA ILE A 154 -13.93 -7.35 24.74
C ILE A 154 -13.30 -7.26 26.13
N ASP A 155 -12.01 -7.56 26.23
CA ASP A 155 -11.23 -7.38 27.45
C ASP A 155 -10.59 -5.98 27.41
N LEU A 156 -11.21 -5.03 28.12
CA LEU A 156 -10.75 -3.64 28.19
C LEU A 156 -9.39 -3.49 28.90
N ALA A 157 -9.03 -4.43 29.80
CA ALA A 157 -7.74 -4.40 30.47
C ALA A 157 -6.61 -4.73 29.50
N LYS A 158 -6.85 -5.62 28.54
CA LYS A 158 -5.85 -6.03 27.54
C LYS A 158 -6.02 -5.34 26.18
N GLY A 159 -7.12 -4.63 25.95
CA GLY A 159 -7.50 -4.14 24.62
C GLY A 159 -7.66 -5.29 23.62
N GLU A 160 -8.24 -6.40 24.07
CA GLU A 160 -8.30 -7.68 23.34
C GLU A 160 -9.74 -8.02 22.94
N LEU A 161 -9.93 -8.42 21.69
CA LEU A 161 -11.15 -9.05 21.20
C LEU A 161 -10.99 -10.57 21.25
N LEU A 162 -12.05 -11.26 21.69
CA LEU A 162 -12.22 -12.67 21.42
C LEU A 162 -13.10 -12.82 20.18
N VAL A 163 -12.55 -13.35 19.09
CA VAL A 163 -13.23 -13.49 17.80
C VAL A 163 -13.46 -14.97 17.50
N GLY A 164 -14.71 -15.36 17.22
CA GLY A 164 -15.06 -16.75 16.97
C GLY A 164 -16.51 -16.95 16.54
N ALA A 165 -17.10 -18.10 16.88
CA ALA A 165 -18.49 -18.39 16.57
C ALA A 165 -19.44 -17.38 17.25
N ARG A 166 -20.58 -17.11 16.60
CA ARG A 166 -21.59 -16.14 17.05
C ARG A 166 -21.98 -16.37 18.51
N PRO A 167 -22.03 -15.33 19.36
CA PRO A 167 -22.66 -15.42 20.67
C PRO A 167 -24.14 -15.80 20.53
N GLU A 168 -24.56 -16.85 21.25
CA GLU A 168 -25.95 -17.33 21.24
C GLU A 168 -26.69 -16.81 22.48
N ALA A 169 -27.94 -16.36 22.29
CA ALA A 169 -28.79 -15.96 23.40
C ALA A 169 -29.15 -17.19 24.25
N GLY A 170 -28.99 -17.09 25.56
CA GLY A 170 -29.23 -18.21 26.49
C GLY A 170 -28.10 -19.26 26.54
N GLU A 171 -26.94 -18.98 25.94
CA GLU A 171 -25.77 -19.85 26.06
C GLU A 171 -25.40 -20.07 27.54
N SER A 172 -25.19 -21.33 27.93
CA SER A 172 -24.81 -21.65 29.31
C SER A 172 -23.42 -21.09 29.63
N PRO A 173 -23.13 -20.71 30.90
CA PRO A 173 -21.81 -20.21 31.27
C PRO A 173 -20.65 -21.14 30.88
N ALA A 174 -20.86 -22.46 30.96
CA ALA A 174 -19.87 -23.46 30.58
C ALA A 174 -19.62 -23.49 29.06
N ALA A 175 -20.68 -23.44 28.25
CA ALA A 175 -20.57 -23.37 26.79
C ALA A 175 -19.87 -22.08 26.35
N LYS A 176 -20.26 -20.95 26.94
CA LYS A 176 -19.61 -19.66 26.70
C LYS A 176 -18.11 -19.72 27.01
N ALA A 177 -17.74 -20.21 28.19
CA ALA A 177 -16.35 -20.32 28.60
C ALA A 177 -15.53 -21.22 27.65
N ALA A 178 -16.10 -22.35 27.22
CA ALA A 178 -15.45 -23.25 26.27
C ALA A 178 -15.22 -22.58 24.91
N ARG A 179 -16.23 -21.88 24.37
CA ARG A 179 -16.11 -21.18 23.08
C ARG A 179 -15.18 -19.97 23.15
N ASP A 180 -15.21 -19.22 24.25
CA ASP A 180 -14.29 -18.10 24.49
C ASP A 180 -12.84 -18.58 24.60
N ALA A 181 -12.60 -19.75 25.22
CA ALA A 181 -11.29 -20.37 25.29
C ALA A 181 -10.77 -20.85 23.91
N ALA A 182 -11.69 -21.18 23.00
CA ALA A 182 -11.39 -21.59 21.62
C ALA A 182 -11.35 -20.40 20.62
N ALA A 183 -11.70 -19.19 21.06
CA ALA A 183 -11.74 -18.02 20.20
C ALA A 183 -10.33 -17.49 19.87
N ALA A 184 -10.20 -16.89 18.69
CA ALA A 184 -9.00 -16.15 18.32
C ALA A 184 -8.89 -14.91 19.22
N ARG A 185 -7.69 -14.67 19.74
CA ARG A 185 -7.38 -13.50 20.55
C ARG A 185 -6.75 -12.44 19.66
N VAL A 186 -7.40 -11.30 19.53
CA VAL A 186 -6.97 -10.24 18.62
C VAL A 186 -6.71 -8.96 19.41
N ARG A 187 -5.53 -8.39 19.25
CA ARG A 187 -5.17 -7.08 19.79
C ARG A 187 -4.68 -6.23 18.65
N LEU A 188 -5.12 -4.98 18.57
CA LEU A 188 -4.52 -4.05 17.62
C LEU A 188 -3.04 -3.87 17.94
N ASN A 189 -2.18 -3.84 16.92
CA ASN A 189 -0.81 -3.41 17.04
C ASN A 189 -0.79 -1.89 16.88
N ASP A 190 -0.98 -1.18 17.99
CA ASP A 190 -1.29 0.25 18.03
C ASP A 190 -0.34 0.91 19.03
N PRO A 191 0.87 1.32 18.59
CA PRO A 191 1.89 1.89 19.46
C PRO A 191 1.39 3.16 20.15
N GLU A 192 0.77 4.06 19.37
CA GLU A 192 0.28 5.36 19.83
C GLU A 192 -1.12 5.31 20.45
N GLY A 193 -1.86 4.22 20.26
CA GLY A 193 -3.20 4.06 20.81
C GLY A 193 -4.24 4.90 20.07
N ALA A 194 -4.10 5.06 18.75
CA ALA A 194 -5.02 5.84 17.93
C ALA A 194 -6.42 5.20 17.82
N TYR A 195 -6.47 3.86 17.81
CA TYR A 195 -7.68 3.06 17.58
C TYR A 195 -8.04 2.17 18.78
N GLY A 196 -7.15 2.06 19.77
CA GLY A 196 -7.45 1.38 21.02
C GLY A 196 -6.38 1.61 22.09
N LYS A 197 -6.23 0.64 22.98
CA LYS A 197 -5.21 0.72 24.04
C LYS A 197 -3.80 0.71 23.43
N ARG A 198 -2.90 1.56 23.92
CA ARG A 198 -1.50 1.61 23.44
C ARG A 198 -0.78 0.30 23.69
N ASN A 199 0.16 -0.07 22.82
CA ASN A 199 0.93 -1.31 22.93
C ASN A 199 1.59 -1.50 24.31
N ALA A 200 2.16 -0.45 24.91
CA ALA A 200 2.76 -0.52 26.23
C ALA A 200 1.72 -0.79 27.34
N ASP A 201 0.56 -0.15 27.25
CA ASP A 201 -0.49 -0.24 28.29
C ASP A 201 -1.19 -1.61 28.29
N LYS A 202 -1.22 -2.32 27.15
CA LYS A 202 -1.80 -3.68 27.03
C LYS A 202 -1.11 -4.72 27.91
N PHE A 203 0.11 -4.43 28.37
CA PHE A 203 0.95 -5.35 29.15
C PHE A 203 1.38 -4.72 30.48
N GLY A 204 0.53 -3.84 31.05
CA GLY A 204 0.78 -3.24 32.37
C GLY A 204 1.93 -2.23 32.39
N GLY A 205 2.22 -1.58 31.25
CA GLY A 205 3.32 -0.62 31.11
C GLY A 205 4.70 -1.26 30.91
N GLY A 206 4.78 -2.59 30.80
CA GLY A 206 6.00 -3.32 30.49
C GLY A 206 6.32 -3.37 28.98
N ALA A 207 7.42 -4.04 28.64
CA ALA A 207 7.80 -4.26 27.24
C ALA A 207 6.70 -5.00 26.47
N SER A 208 6.31 -4.45 25.33
CA SER A 208 5.29 -5.04 24.47
C SER A 208 5.92 -6.12 23.58
N PRO A 209 5.30 -7.30 23.39
CA PRO A 209 5.72 -8.27 22.37
C PRO A 209 5.22 -7.92 20.97
N LEU A 210 4.45 -6.83 20.81
CA LEU A 210 3.95 -6.35 19.52
C LEU A 210 5.08 -5.61 18.79
N ASP A 211 5.34 -5.99 17.54
CA ASP A 211 6.38 -5.40 16.71
C ASP A 211 5.84 -4.16 15.97
N ASP A 212 6.29 -2.98 16.35
CA ASP A 212 5.74 -1.70 15.87
C ASP A 212 5.99 -1.48 14.36
N ARG A 213 6.89 -2.25 13.72
CA ARG A 213 7.08 -2.24 12.26
C ARG A 213 5.86 -2.76 11.49
N PHE A 214 4.97 -3.48 12.17
CA PHE A 214 3.73 -4.04 11.65
C PHE A 214 2.51 -3.45 12.36
N SER A 215 2.57 -2.17 12.71
CA SER A 215 1.51 -1.46 13.40
C SER A 215 0.38 -1.02 12.46
N VAL A 216 -0.75 -0.66 13.07
CA VAL A 216 -1.82 0.09 12.41
C VAL A 216 -1.26 1.41 11.87
N ASP A 217 -1.73 1.82 10.70
CA ASP A 217 -1.49 3.15 10.15
C ASP A 217 -2.20 4.21 11.02
N PRO A 218 -1.49 5.16 11.64
CA PRO A 218 -2.11 6.21 12.44
C PRO A 218 -2.80 7.29 11.59
N ASP A 219 -2.39 7.45 10.32
CA ASP A 219 -2.82 8.53 9.43
C ASP A 219 -3.99 8.12 8.53
N ASN A 220 -4.08 6.85 8.18
CA ASN A 220 -5.23 6.27 7.48
C ASN A 220 -6.00 5.33 8.41
N PRO A 221 -7.34 5.34 8.48
CA PRO A 221 -8.10 4.46 9.37
C PRO A 221 -8.05 2.99 8.89
N PRO A 222 -7.25 2.09 9.50
CA PRO A 222 -7.20 0.68 9.10
C PRO A 222 -8.16 -0.18 9.95
N VAL A 223 -8.81 0.47 10.92
CA VAL A 223 -9.83 -0.06 11.83
C VAL A 223 -11.12 0.65 11.44
N VAL A 224 -11.94 0.00 10.61
CA VAL A 224 -13.06 0.65 9.90
C VAL A 224 -14.29 -0.22 9.81
N ALA A 225 -15.45 0.42 9.71
CA ALA A 225 -16.66 -0.20 9.20
C ALA A 225 -16.52 -0.44 7.68
N LEU A 226 -17.31 -1.34 7.09
CA LEU A 226 -17.26 -1.60 5.63
C LEU A 226 -17.61 -0.37 4.77
N THR A 227 -18.23 0.65 5.36
CA THR A 227 -18.48 1.96 4.72
C THR A 227 -17.27 2.90 4.74
N GLY A 228 -16.20 2.54 5.46
CA GLY A 228 -15.03 3.39 5.71
C GLY A 228 -15.12 4.26 6.97
N PHE A 229 -16.19 4.15 7.77
CA PHE A 229 -16.31 4.91 9.02
C PHE A 229 -15.27 4.42 10.05
N PRO A 230 -14.47 5.31 10.67
CA PRO A 230 -13.45 4.91 11.64
C PRO A 230 -14.03 4.19 12.86
N MET A 231 -13.46 3.04 13.17
CA MET A 231 -13.83 2.17 14.29
C MET A 231 -12.72 2.13 15.35
N CYS A 232 -13.02 1.59 16.52
CA CYS A 232 -12.05 1.48 17.61
C CYS A 232 -12.39 0.32 18.56
N ILE A 233 -11.37 -0.19 19.25
CA ILE A 233 -11.56 -1.04 20.44
C ILE A 233 -11.58 -0.12 21.67
N PRO A 234 -12.67 -0.09 22.45
CA PRO A 234 -12.76 0.77 23.62
C PRO A 234 -11.62 0.51 24.62
N ARG A 235 -11.03 1.58 25.16
CA ARG A 235 -9.97 1.51 26.18
C ARG A 235 -10.53 1.38 27.59
N SER A 236 -11.75 1.86 27.79
CA SER A 236 -12.48 1.85 29.05
C SER A 236 -13.99 1.90 28.77
N ALA A 237 -14.82 1.77 29.81
CA ALA A 237 -16.26 1.92 29.68
C ALA A 237 -16.70 3.36 29.29
N ALA A 238 -15.86 4.37 29.61
CA ALA A 238 -16.10 5.77 29.30
C ALA A 238 -14.92 6.32 28.50
N ASP A 239 -14.75 5.81 27.27
CA ASP A 239 -13.66 6.21 26.37
C ASP A 239 -14.05 7.45 25.54
N PRO A 240 -13.45 8.62 25.77
CA PRO A 240 -13.82 9.84 25.04
C PRO A 240 -13.40 9.82 23.57
N GLN A 241 -12.43 9.00 23.17
CA GLN A 241 -11.97 8.85 21.79
C GLN A 241 -12.70 7.73 21.05
N CYS A 242 -13.42 6.89 21.78
CA CYS A 242 -14.20 5.74 21.29
C CYS A 242 -15.57 5.67 22.01
N PRO A 243 -16.38 6.75 21.98
CA PRO A 243 -17.54 6.86 22.86
C PRO A 243 -18.65 5.89 22.46
N ALA A 244 -19.30 5.28 23.46
CA ALA A 244 -20.46 4.40 23.25
C ALA A 244 -21.59 5.10 22.47
N SER A 245 -21.74 6.42 22.61
CA SER A 245 -22.73 7.22 21.88
C SER A 245 -22.51 7.26 20.37
N ASN A 246 -21.30 6.94 19.88
CA ASN A 246 -21.02 6.85 18.44
C ASN A 246 -21.46 5.52 17.82
N ARG A 247 -22.10 4.65 18.60
CA ARG A 247 -22.81 3.48 18.11
C ARG A 247 -24.30 3.71 18.36
N ALA A 248 -25.15 3.45 17.36
CA ALA A 248 -26.58 3.49 17.57
C ALA A 248 -27.00 2.39 18.57
N PRO A 249 -28.04 2.63 19.39
CA PRO A 249 -28.63 1.57 20.20
C PRO A 249 -29.26 0.49 19.32
N ALA A 250 -29.50 -0.69 19.88
CA ALA A 250 -30.29 -1.72 19.21
C ALA A 250 -31.71 -1.19 18.89
N PRO A 251 -32.30 -1.58 17.75
CA PRO A 251 -31.82 -2.60 16.79
C PRO A 251 -30.82 -2.10 15.74
N ASP A 252 -30.57 -0.79 15.65
CA ASP A 252 -29.85 -0.17 14.54
C ASP A 252 -28.32 -0.14 14.71
N ALA A 253 -27.80 -0.82 15.74
CA ALA A 253 -26.39 -0.76 16.14
C ALA A 253 -25.39 -1.12 15.02
N THR A 254 -25.81 -1.90 14.02
CA THR A 254 -24.96 -2.31 12.89
C THR A 254 -25.20 -1.51 11.61
N ARG A 255 -26.25 -0.70 11.53
CA ARG A 255 -26.58 0.09 10.33
C ARG A 255 -27.32 1.38 10.68
N PHE A 256 -26.66 2.52 10.51
CA PHE A 256 -27.23 3.83 10.82
C PHE A 256 -26.47 4.96 10.13
N THR A 257 -27.05 6.16 10.13
CA THR A 257 -26.38 7.39 9.72
C THR A 257 -25.96 8.18 10.95
N CYS A 258 -24.65 8.46 11.08
CA CYS A 258 -24.11 9.38 12.06
C CYS A 258 -24.52 10.82 11.72
N GLY A 259 -25.33 11.42 12.59
CA GLY A 259 -25.88 12.77 12.43
C GLY A 259 -27.40 12.80 12.17
N PRO A 260 -27.96 14.00 11.92
CA PRO A 260 -29.40 14.23 12.01
C PRO A 260 -30.18 13.81 10.76
N THR A 261 -29.51 13.60 9.62
CA THR A 261 -30.18 13.33 8.35
C THR A 261 -29.73 11.99 7.81
N ARG A 262 -30.67 11.09 7.58
CA ARG A 262 -30.43 9.76 6.99
C ARG A 262 -29.77 9.89 5.62
N ALA A 263 -28.64 9.18 5.44
CA ALA A 263 -27.88 9.14 4.19
C ALA A 263 -28.55 8.24 3.15
N GLU A 264 -29.20 7.17 3.62
CA GLU A 264 -30.03 6.28 2.80
C GLU A 264 -31.20 5.71 3.60
N ALA A 265 -32.22 5.18 2.90
CA ALA A 265 -33.53 4.82 3.47
C ALA A 265 -33.48 3.79 4.62
N SER A 266 -32.56 2.84 4.57
CA SER A 266 -32.35 1.75 5.54
C SER A 266 -31.29 2.07 6.59
N SER A 267 -30.82 3.32 6.67
CA SER A 267 -29.87 3.79 7.70
C SER A 267 -30.53 4.88 8.55
N PRO A 268 -31.18 4.51 9.67
CA PRO A 268 -31.80 5.47 10.56
C PRO A 268 -30.81 6.56 11.01
N ALA A 269 -31.27 7.80 11.12
CA ALA A 269 -30.44 8.89 11.60
C ALA A 269 -30.18 8.72 13.11
N HIS A 270 -28.92 8.93 13.51
CA HIS A 270 -28.48 8.92 14.90
C HIS A 270 -27.84 10.28 15.23
N PRO A 271 -28.64 11.29 15.64
CA PRO A 271 -28.16 12.64 15.87
C PRO A 271 -27.12 12.76 17.00
N GLY A 272 -27.08 11.79 17.92
CA GLY A 272 -26.12 11.76 19.03
C GLY A 272 -24.73 11.27 18.65
N CYS A 273 -24.55 10.75 17.43
CA CYS A 273 -23.25 10.35 16.91
C CYS A 273 -22.46 11.55 16.38
N ASN A 274 -21.18 11.64 16.75
CA ASN A 274 -20.26 12.65 16.25
C ASN A 274 -19.33 12.05 15.17
N PRO A 275 -19.41 12.47 13.90
CA PRO A 275 -18.61 11.88 12.83
C PRO A 275 -17.10 12.14 12.95
N ALA A 276 -16.67 13.07 13.81
CA ALA A 276 -15.26 13.32 14.11
C ALA A 276 -14.65 12.34 15.12
N LEU A 277 -15.45 11.47 15.73
CA LEU A 277 -15.02 10.47 16.70
C LEU A 277 -15.23 9.06 16.13
N LYS A 278 -14.43 8.10 16.62
CA LYS A 278 -14.49 6.71 16.19
C LYS A 278 -15.69 6.01 16.82
N ALA A 279 -16.26 5.02 16.13
CA ALA A 279 -17.34 4.20 16.67
C ALA A 279 -16.77 2.92 17.33
N PRO A 280 -17.24 2.53 18.53
CA PRO A 280 -16.73 1.34 19.21
C PRO A 280 -17.20 0.07 18.52
N VAL A 281 -16.29 -0.90 18.44
CA VAL A 281 -16.63 -2.32 18.18
C VAL A 281 -17.46 -2.84 19.35
N LEU A 282 -18.52 -3.58 19.06
CA LEU A 282 -19.40 -4.21 20.05
C LEU A 282 -19.28 -5.73 20.04
N VAL A 283 -19.65 -6.35 21.17
CA VAL A 283 -19.94 -7.78 21.21
C VAL A 283 -21.10 -8.09 20.25
N GLY A 284 -20.94 -9.11 19.42
CA GLY A 284 -21.88 -9.49 18.38
C GLY A 284 -21.57 -8.91 17.00
N ASP A 285 -20.66 -7.94 16.88
CA ASP A 285 -20.17 -7.49 15.58
C ASP A 285 -19.43 -8.63 14.87
N TYR A 286 -19.66 -8.78 13.57
CA TYR A 286 -18.83 -9.63 12.72
C TYR A 286 -17.63 -8.81 12.23
N VAL A 287 -16.42 -9.34 12.41
CA VAL A 287 -15.17 -8.66 12.08
C VAL A 287 -14.29 -9.55 11.22
N SER A 288 -13.51 -8.92 10.34
CA SER A 288 -12.32 -9.49 9.72
C SER A 288 -11.09 -8.77 10.28
N TYR A 289 -10.00 -9.49 10.47
CA TYR A 289 -8.74 -8.93 10.95
C TYR A 289 -7.56 -9.44 10.11
N ALA A 290 -6.50 -8.63 10.05
CA ALA A 290 -5.21 -9.00 9.49
C ALA A 290 -4.09 -8.54 10.43
N GLY A 291 -3.11 -9.40 10.68
CA GLY A 291 -2.07 -9.16 11.66
C GLY A 291 -0.98 -10.22 11.67
N ASN A 292 -0.10 -10.12 12.67
CA ASN A 292 0.97 -11.10 12.89
C ASN A 292 0.61 -12.03 14.05
N LEU A 293 1.09 -13.27 14.00
CA LEU A 293 1.07 -14.17 15.15
C LEU A 293 2.13 -13.74 16.17
N VAL A 294 1.68 -13.34 17.34
CA VAL A 294 2.52 -12.86 18.42
C VAL A 294 2.56 -13.91 19.54
N PRO A 295 3.75 -14.41 19.92
CA PRO A 295 3.92 -15.27 21.08
C PRO A 295 3.41 -14.59 22.34
N GLN A 296 2.60 -15.29 23.12
CA GLN A 296 2.11 -14.79 24.40
C GLN A 296 3.24 -14.82 25.44
N PRO A 297 3.64 -13.66 26.02
CA PRO A 297 4.66 -13.64 27.06
C PRO A 297 4.27 -14.53 28.24
N GLY A 298 5.23 -15.30 28.74
CA GLY A 298 5.05 -16.22 29.87
C GLY A 298 4.23 -17.49 29.56
N MET A 299 3.81 -17.71 28.31
CA MET A 299 3.02 -18.88 27.92
C MET A 299 3.55 -19.52 26.62
N PRO A 300 4.55 -20.41 26.70
CA PRO A 300 5.09 -21.12 25.54
C PRO A 300 4.00 -21.82 24.72
N GLY A 301 4.09 -21.74 23.39
CA GLY A 301 3.14 -22.36 22.47
C GLY A 301 1.78 -21.66 22.37
N ARG A 302 1.54 -20.57 23.12
CA ARG A 302 0.34 -19.75 22.98
C ARG A 302 0.62 -18.49 22.17
N PHE A 303 -0.33 -18.13 21.33
CA PHE A 303 -0.24 -16.97 20.45
C PHE A 303 -1.50 -16.10 20.55
N PHE A 304 -1.38 -14.88 20.07
CA PHE A 304 -2.50 -14.00 19.76
C PHE A 304 -2.17 -13.23 18.47
N ILE A 305 -3.16 -12.56 17.89
CA ILE A 305 -2.97 -11.76 16.68
C ILE A 305 -2.66 -10.31 17.07
N GLY A 306 -1.52 -9.80 16.63
CA GLY A 306 -1.19 -8.38 16.60
C GLY A 306 -1.70 -7.77 15.29
N ALA A 307 -2.94 -7.27 15.30
CA ALA A 307 -3.64 -6.81 14.11
C ALA A 307 -3.21 -5.41 13.67
N HIS A 308 -2.84 -5.26 12.40
CA HIS A 308 -2.60 -3.95 11.77
C HIS A 308 -3.83 -3.45 11.00
N ALA A 309 -4.85 -4.30 10.81
CA ALA A 309 -6.13 -3.91 10.21
C ALA A 309 -7.29 -4.69 10.82
N LEU A 310 -8.46 -4.03 10.91
CA LEU A 310 -9.71 -4.60 11.40
C LEU A 310 -10.89 -4.03 10.60
N GLY A 311 -11.56 -4.89 9.84
CA GLY A 311 -12.83 -4.57 9.17
C GLY A 311 -14.01 -5.00 10.01
N VAL A 312 -14.98 -4.11 10.22
CA VAL A 312 -16.22 -4.41 10.95
C VAL A 312 -17.38 -4.43 9.97
N GLN A 313 -18.18 -5.50 9.97
CA GLN A 313 -19.38 -5.64 9.15
C GLN A 313 -20.54 -4.77 9.69
N ALA A 314 -20.31 -3.46 9.69
CA ALA A 314 -21.27 -2.42 10.03
C ALA A 314 -21.41 -1.44 8.85
N GLY A 315 -22.60 -0.90 8.68
CA GLY A 315 -22.91 0.15 7.72
C GLY A 315 -23.14 1.48 8.42
N ILE A 316 -22.06 2.19 8.76
CA ILE A 316 -22.15 3.52 9.38
C ILE A 316 -21.93 4.57 8.31
N TYR A 317 -22.96 5.38 8.04
CA TYR A 317 -22.89 6.49 7.10
C TYR A 317 -22.71 7.82 7.82
N THR A 318 -22.29 8.86 7.10
CA THR A 318 -22.30 10.25 7.57
C THR A 318 -23.50 10.95 6.95
N SER A 319 -24.18 11.82 7.70
CA SER A 319 -25.28 12.63 7.16
C SER A 319 -24.84 13.37 5.88
N PRO A 320 -25.71 13.46 4.83
CA PRO A 320 -25.37 14.13 3.58
C PRO A 320 -24.79 15.53 3.79
N GLY A 321 -23.60 15.78 3.24
CA GLY A 321 -22.89 17.06 3.34
C GLY A 321 -22.26 17.37 4.71
N ALA A 322 -22.43 16.52 5.72
CA ALA A 322 -21.83 16.72 7.03
C ALA A 322 -20.34 16.35 7.05
N ASN A 323 -19.56 17.03 7.89
CA ASN A 323 -18.12 16.83 8.00
C ASN A 323 -17.71 16.35 9.41
N PRO A 324 -16.66 15.53 9.53
CA PRO A 324 -15.96 14.86 8.43
C PRO A 324 -16.82 13.72 7.84
N ALA A 325 -16.60 13.42 6.56
CA ALA A 325 -17.02 12.14 5.99
C ALA A 325 -15.79 11.40 5.53
N HIS A 326 -15.82 10.09 5.69
CA HIS A 326 -14.64 9.26 5.59
C HIS A 326 -14.62 8.55 4.25
N VAL A 327 -13.42 8.18 3.84
CA VAL A 327 -13.18 7.36 2.66
C VAL A 327 -12.19 6.27 3.01
N TYR A 328 -12.31 5.12 2.37
CA TYR A 328 -11.47 3.95 2.58
C TYR A 328 -11.10 3.34 1.21
N ILE A 329 -9.85 2.92 1.05
CA ILE A 329 -9.38 2.19 -0.13
C ILE A 329 -9.30 0.71 0.22
N GLU A 330 -10.09 -0.09 -0.49
CA GLU A 330 -10.07 -1.54 -0.39
C GLU A 330 -9.02 -2.14 -1.34
N GLU A 331 -8.94 -1.59 -2.55
CA GLU A 331 -8.11 -2.15 -3.62
C GLU A 331 -7.45 -1.03 -4.44
N GLY A 332 -6.19 -1.25 -4.80
CA GLY A 332 -5.42 -0.37 -5.66
C GLY A 332 -4.45 -1.17 -6.54
N LEU A 333 -4.63 -1.06 -7.85
CA LEU A 333 -3.90 -1.81 -8.88
C LEU A 333 -3.41 -0.86 -9.97
N MET A 334 -2.18 -1.06 -10.42
CA MET A 334 -1.60 -0.23 -11.48
C MET A 334 -0.75 -1.05 -12.45
N GLY A 335 -0.98 -0.88 -13.75
CA GLY A 335 -0.15 -1.40 -14.82
C GLY A 335 1.05 -0.50 -15.05
N MET A 336 2.21 -1.11 -15.31
CA MET A 336 3.47 -0.39 -15.40
C MET A 336 3.87 0.06 -16.83
N LEU A 337 2.99 -0.09 -17.82
CA LEU A 337 3.34 -0.15 -19.25
C LEU A 337 4.28 -1.33 -19.56
N GLY A 338 4.89 -1.33 -20.73
CA GLY A 338 5.48 -2.50 -21.34
C GLY A 338 5.77 -2.35 -22.81
N GLN A 339 6.42 -1.26 -23.22
CA GLN A 339 6.76 -1.04 -24.62
C GLN A 339 7.47 -2.28 -25.20
N PRO A 340 6.99 -2.84 -26.33
CA PRO A 340 7.60 -4.01 -26.95
C PRO A 340 9.08 -3.83 -27.27
N PHE A 341 9.90 -4.79 -26.81
CA PHE A 341 11.26 -4.93 -27.30
C PHE A 341 11.25 -5.41 -28.76
N PRO A 342 12.19 -4.95 -29.61
CA PRO A 342 12.26 -5.41 -30.99
C PRO A 342 12.33 -6.94 -31.10
N GLY A 343 11.40 -7.54 -31.83
CA GLY A 343 11.35 -8.99 -32.04
C GLY A 343 10.78 -9.79 -30.85
N VAL A 344 10.18 -9.13 -29.87
CA VAL A 344 9.60 -9.76 -28.68
C VAL A 344 8.08 -9.64 -28.70
N ASP A 345 7.40 -10.79 -28.69
CA ASP A 345 5.94 -10.87 -28.64
C ASP A 345 5.44 -10.63 -27.19
N GLN A 346 5.11 -9.38 -26.86
CA GLN A 346 4.66 -8.99 -25.51
C GLN A 346 3.41 -8.12 -25.49
N GLU A 347 2.64 -8.21 -24.41
CA GLU A 347 1.55 -7.29 -24.10
C GLU A 347 2.10 -5.97 -23.57
N GLU A 348 1.48 -4.88 -23.97
CA GLU A 348 1.61 -3.58 -23.34
C GLU A 348 0.38 -3.34 -22.44
N THR A 349 0.57 -3.25 -21.11
CA THR A 349 -0.52 -3.06 -20.14
C THR A 349 -0.38 -1.77 -19.34
N SER A 350 -1.41 -0.93 -19.38
CA SER A 350 -1.47 0.37 -18.67
C SER A 350 -2.73 0.51 -17.82
N ARG A 351 -3.11 -0.58 -17.14
CA ARG A 351 -4.39 -0.68 -16.43
C ARG A 351 -4.36 0.13 -15.13
N PHE A 352 -5.50 0.66 -14.71
CA PHE A 352 -5.65 1.20 -13.36
C PHE A 352 -6.96 0.70 -12.81
N ARG A 353 -6.94 0.19 -11.58
CA ARG A 353 -8.17 -0.17 -10.87
C ARG A 353 -8.06 0.29 -9.42
N THR A 354 -9.15 0.87 -8.94
CA THR A 354 -9.33 1.10 -7.51
C THR A 354 -10.76 0.79 -7.11
N VAL A 355 -10.90 0.26 -5.91
CA VAL A 355 -12.18 0.10 -5.20
C VAL A 355 -12.02 0.76 -3.84
N GLY A 356 -13.02 1.55 -3.47
CA GLY A 356 -13.09 2.20 -2.18
C GLY A 356 -14.53 2.46 -1.77
N PHE A 357 -14.70 3.03 -0.58
CA PHE A 357 -16.00 3.35 0.01
C PHE A 357 -15.96 4.72 0.63
N THR A 358 -17.08 5.45 0.59
CA THR A 358 -17.28 6.66 1.38
C THR A 358 -18.49 6.54 2.30
N THR A 359 -18.40 7.19 3.47
CA THR A 359 -19.52 7.25 4.42
C THR A 359 -20.61 8.23 3.99
N ASP A 360 -20.34 9.15 3.06
CA ASP A 360 -21.34 10.07 2.53
C ASP A 360 -21.57 9.82 1.04
N PRO A 361 -22.57 8.98 0.68
CA PRO A 361 -22.84 8.64 -0.71
C PRO A 361 -23.38 9.82 -1.53
N SER A 362 -23.75 10.95 -0.91
CA SER A 362 -24.26 12.13 -1.62
C SER A 362 -23.17 12.97 -2.28
N ARG A 363 -21.90 12.76 -1.91
CA ARG A 363 -20.75 13.51 -2.41
C ARG A 363 -19.84 12.66 -3.28
N SER A 364 -19.31 13.28 -4.33
CA SER A 364 -18.31 12.66 -5.16
C SER A 364 -16.99 12.42 -4.41
N VAL A 365 -16.22 11.44 -4.88
CA VAL A 365 -14.88 11.14 -4.39
C VAL A 365 -13.88 11.39 -5.51
N ASP A 366 -12.89 12.23 -5.24
CA ASP A 366 -11.77 12.45 -6.14
C ASP A 366 -10.71 11.36 -5.96
N VAL A 367 -10.20 10.84 -7.07
CA VAL A 367 -9.12 9.86 -7.13
C VAL A 367 -7.85 10.58 -7.55
N PHE A 368 -6.79 10.50 -6.75
CA PHE A 368 -5.49 11.09 -7.02
C PHE A 368 -4.41 10.01 -7.11
N LEU A 369 -3.45 10.24 -8.00
CA LEU A 369 -2.16 9.57 -7.98
C LEU A 369 -1.13 10.54 -7.39
N VAL A 370 -0.22 10.01 -6.58
CA VAL A 370 0.87 10.80 -5.97
C VAL A 370 2.10 10.68 -6.85
N ASP A 371 2.30 11.67 -7.72
CA ASP A 371 3.47 11.75 -8.59
C ASP A 371 4.67 12.32 -7.82
N VAL A 372 5.88 11.98 -8.27
CA VAL A 372 7.13 12.60 -7.81
C VAL A 372 7.70 13.45 -8.93
N ALA A 373 7.82 14.75 -8.68
CA ALA A 373 8.37 15.72 -9.60
C ALA A 373 9.91 15.58 -9.71
N PRO A 374 10.53 16.12 -10.77
CA PRO A 374 11.98 16.03 -10.96
C PRO A 374 12.81 16.64 -9.83
N ASP A 375 12.26 17.62 -9.11
CA ASP A 375 12.90 18.26 -7.94
C ASP A 375 12.74 17.44 -6.65
N GLY A 376 12.10 16.27 -6.73
CA GLY A 376 11.81 15.41 -5.60
C GLY A 376 10.41 15.60 -5.03
N SER A 377 9.74 16.73 -5.32
CA SER A 377 8.47 17.10 -4.67
C SER A 377 7.32 16.18 -5.03
N THR A 378 6.48 15.84 -4.07
CA THR A 378 5.26 15.08 -4.34
C THR A 378 4.17 16.02 -4.85
N ARG A 379 3.50 15.62 -5.93
CA ARG A 379 2.37 16.35 -6.49
C ARG A 379 1.19 15.41 -6.68
N GLU A 380 0.04 15.83 -6.16
CA GLU A 380 -1.21 15.15 -6.45
C GLU A 380 -1.67 15.45 -7.87
N ARG A 381 -1.95 14.39 -8.62
CA ARG A 381 -2.63 14.48 -9.91
C ARG A 381 -3.98 13.80 -9.81
N ARG A 382 -5.04 14.59 -9.94
CA ARG A 382 -6.41 14.06 -10.00
C ARG A 382 -6.58 13.25 -11.27
N LEU A 383 -6.89 11.97 -11.11
CA LEU A 383 -7.16 11.04 -12.19
C LEU A 383 -8.62 11.12 -12.66
N SER A 384 -9.55 11.12 -11.71
CA SER A 384 -10.98 11.19 -11.99
C SER A 384 -11.74 11.62 -10.74
N THR A 385 -13.01 11.97 -10.93
CA THR A 385 -13.99 12.14 -9.87
C THR A 385 -15.05 11.04 -10.04
N LEU A 386 -15.38 10.34 -8.96
CA LEU A 386 -16.32 9.21 -8.96
C LEU A 386 -17.59 9.58 -8.19
N ALA A 387 -18.75 9.22 -8.73
CA ALA A 387 -19.99 9.24 -7.98
C ALA A 387 -20.12 7.91 -7.20
N PRO A 388 -20.40 7.95 -5.88
CA PRO A 388 -20.64 6.73 -5.11
C PRO A 388 -21.88 5.99 -5.59
N GLU A 389 -21.84 4.66 -5.52
CA GLU A 389 -22.99 3.80 -5.78
C GLU A 389 -24.13 4.11 -4.79
N GLN A 390 -25.36 4.21 -5.31
CA GLN A 390 -26.57 4.52 -4.53
C GLN A 390 -27.43 3.28 -4.25
N ALA A 391 -27.03 2.11 -4.76
CA ALA A 391 -27.75 0.85 -4.61
C ALA A 391 -26.76 -0.31 -4.41
N GLY A 392 -27.21 -1.37 -3.74
CA GLY A 392 -26.34 -2.50 -3.39
C GLY A 392 -25.33 -2.09 -2.32
N GLN A 393 -24.04 -2.04 -2.68
CA GLN A 393 -22.97 -1.57 -1.81
C GLN A 393 -22.93 -0.04 -1.80
N ILE A 394 -23.91 0.57 -1.14
CA ILE A 394 -24.08 2.03 -1.06
C ILE A 394 -22.80 2.68 -0.52
N GLY A 395 -22.33 3.73 -1.21
CA GLY A 395 -21.10 4.45 -0.87
C GLY A 395 -19.86 3.91 -1.58
N ARG A 396 -19.95 2.78 -2.30
CA ARG A 396 -18.81 2.24 -3.05
C ARG A 396 -18.44 3.17 -4.21
N VAL A 397 -17.15 3.38 -4.39
CA VAL A 397 -16.55 4.03 -5.57
C VAL A 397 -15.61 3.03 -6.23
N ARG A 398 -15.71 2.91 -7.55
CA ARG A 398 -14.86 1.99 -8.32
C ARG A 398 -14.59 2.55 -9.70
N ILE A 399 -13.35 2.39 -10.15
CA ILE A 399 -12.99 2.62 -11.54
C ILE A 399 -12.05 1.52 -12.03
N THR A 400 -12.19 1.14 -13.29
CA THR A 400 -11.22 0.31 -14.01
C THR A 400 -10.98 0.99 -15.35
N LEU A 401 -9.78 1.55 -15.53
CA LEU A 401 -9.40 2.19 -16.78
C LEU A 401 -8.97 1.13 -17.81
N PRO A 402 -9.41 1.25 -19.08
CA PRO A 402 -9.04 0.29 -20.11
C PRO A 402 -7.54 0.34 -20.40
N SER A 403 -6.98 -0.81 -20.83
CA SER A 403 -5.60 -0.90 -21.28
C SER A 403 -5.30 0.07 -22.43
N LYS A 404 -4.07 0.58 -22.49
CA LYS A 404 -3.46 1.39 -23.56
C LYS A 404 -4.02 2.80 -23.79
N ALA A 405 -5.24 3.10 -23.32
CA ALA A 405 -5.89 4.38 -23.62
C ALA A 405 -5.25 5.58 -22.89
N ASN A 406 -4.59 5.37 -21.74
CA ASN A 406 -4.13 6.45 -20.85
C ASN A 406 -2.98 5.96 -19.97
N PHE A 407 -1.80 5.65 -20.54
CA PHE A 407 -0.67 5.36 -19.66
C PHE A 407 -0.30 6.57 -18.80
N LEU A 408 -0.23 6.34 -17.49
CA LEU A 408 0.14 7.33 -16.47
C LEU A 408 1.47 6.92 -15.87
N ALA A 409 2.25 7.89 -15.39
CA ALA A 409 3.44 7.61 -14.60
C ALA A 409 3.11 6.63 -13.47
N VAL A 410 3.97 5.64 -13.25
CA VAL A 410 3.72 4.63 -12.21
C VAL A 410 4.02 5.26 -10.86
N THR A 411 3.03 5.26 -9.96
CA THR A 411 3.14 5.84 -8.62
C THR A 411 3.19 4.75 -7.55
N ARG A 412 3.78 5.08 -6.40
CA ARG A 412 3.79 4.16 -5.24
C ARG A 412 2.44 4.12 -4.52
N GLU A 413 1.76 5.25 -4.53
CA GLU A 413 0.59 5.51 -3.71
C GLU A 413 -0.52 6.13 -4.56
N MET A 414 -1.74 5.91 -4.10
CA MET A 414 -2.95 6.60 -4.55
C MET A 414 -3.66 7.21 -3.35
N ARG A 415 -4.51 8.19 -3.61
CA ARG A 415 -5.32 8.84 -2.59
C ARG A 415 -6.76 8.99 -3.07
N LEU A 416 -7.69 8.70 -2.17
CA LEU A 416 -9.09 9.09 -2.34
C LEU A 416 -9.39 10.27 -1.42
N ARG A 417 -10.19 11.22 -1.88
CA ARG A 417 -10.66 12.37 -1.07
C ARG A 417 -12.14 12.62 -1.33
N VAL A 418 -12.92 12.82 -0.27
CA VAL A 418 -14.32 13.25 -0.40
C VAL A 418 -14.35 14.70 -0.88
N ALA A 419 -15.07 14.98 -1.97
CA ALA A 419 -15.12 16.30 -2.58
C ALA A 419 -15.72 17.35 -1.62
N GLY A 420 -15.19 18.58 -1.68
CA GLY A 420 -15.69 19.71 -0.89
C GLY A 420 -15.35 19.67 0.60
N GLN A 421 -14.33 18.91 1.01
CA GLN A 421 -13.84 18.88 2.39
C GLN A 421 -12.40 19.39 2.56
N PRO A 422 -12.04 19.92 3.74
CA PRO A 422 -10.65 20.25 4.07
C PRO A 422 -9.75 19.02 4.03
N GLU A 423 -8.48 19.22 3.66
CA GLU A 423 -7.46 18.17 3.63
C GLU A 423 -7.19 17.57 5.02
N GLY A 424 -6.76 16.30 5.06
CA GLY A 424 -6.29 15.62 6.29
C GLY A 424 -7.35 14.98 7.20
N ARG A 425 -8.65 15.08 6.90
CA ARG A 425 -9.71 14.38 7.69
C ARG A 425 -10.68 13.51 6.89
N SER A 426 -10.62 13.60 5.57
CA SER A 426 -11.59 13.02 4.64
C SER A 426 -10.89 12.46 3.40
N GLU A 427 -9.65 12.03 3.61
CA GLU A 427 -8.81 11.39 2.61
C GLU A 427 -8.22 10.10 3.14
N TYR A 428 -7.86 9.22 2.22
CA TYR A 428 -7.21 7.95 2.50
C TYR A 428 -6.11 7.76 1.47
N THR A 429 -4.87 7.60 1.92
CA THR A 429 -3.71 7.29 1.08
C THR A 429 -3.36 5.83 1.26
N ALA A 430 -3.18 5.10 0.16
CA ALA A 430 -2.80 3.69 0.20
C ALA A 430 -1.63 3.42 -0.74
N PRO A 431 -0.74 2.47 -0.40
CA PRO A 431 0.16 1.91 -1.39
C PRO A 431 -0.66 1.27 -2.52
N ILE A 432 -0.16 1.34 -3.75
CA ILE A 432 -0.63 0.44 -4.81
C ILE A 432 -0.35 -0.98 -4.33
N ALA A 433 -1.37 -1.84 -4.22
CA ALA A 433 -1.26 -3.18 -3.64
C ALA A 433 -0.58 -4.16 -4.60
N GLU A 434 -0.81 -3.99 -5.89
CA GLU A 434 -0.27 -4.85 -6.93
C GLU A 434 0.07 -4.03 -8.18
N TYR A 435 1.20 -4.38 -8.78
CA TYR A 435 1.63 -3.83 -10.05
C TYR A 435 1.60 -4.90 -11.13
N ILE A 436 0.99 -4.56 -12.25
CA ILE A 436 0.86 -5.45 -13.39
C ILE A 436 1.92 -5.07 -14.42
N TYR A 437 2.78 -6.01 -14.78
CA TYR A 437 3.86 -5.84 -15.75
C TYR A 437 3.62 -6.74 -16.98
N PRO A 438 4.39 -6.57 -18.06
CA PRO A 438 4.12 -7.21 -19.35
C PRO A 438 4.10 -8.74 -19.29
N GLU A 439 3.22 -9.34 -20.09
CA GLU A 439 3.11 -10.79 -20.29
C GLU A 439 3.37 -11.16 -21.77
N PRO A 440 3.96 -12.35 -22.03
CA PRO A 440 4.18 -12.79 -23.40
C PRO A 440 2.85 -13.04 -24.12
N THR A 441 2.72 -12.54 -25.34
CA THR A 441 1.49 -12.74 -26.15
C THR A 441 1.52 -14.02 -26.97
N ARG A 442 2.70 -14.68 -27.06
CA ARG A 442 2.87 -15.99 -27.68
C ARG A 442 3.58 -16.94 -26.75
N PHE A 443 2.93 -18.05 -26.44
CA PHE A 443 3.44 -19.05 -25.49
C PHE A 443 4.23 -20.14 -26.19
N GLY A 444 5.30 -20.63 -25.56
CA GLY A 444 6.03 -21.83 -26.00
C GLY A 444 6.95 -21.68 -27.22
N GLN A 445 7.25 -20.46 -27.67
CA GLN A 445 8.19 -20.25 -28.76
C GLN A 445 9.64 -20.54 -28.32
N ARG A 446 10.34 -21.42 -29.06
CA ARG A 446 11.78 -21.62 -28.90
C ARG A 446 12.51 -20.31 -29.23
N GLY A 447 13.28 -19.78 -28.27
CA GLY A 447 14.03 -18.52 -28.42
C GLY A 447 13.39 -17.31 -27.71
N ALA A 448 12.10 -17.36 -27.37
CA ALA A 448 11.40 -16.33 -26.58
C ALA A 448 11.49 -16.61 -25.06
N ALA A 449 12.58 -17.26 -24.62
CA ALA A 449 12.71 -17.86 -23.30
C ALA A 449 13.13 -16.85 -22.21
N PHE A 450 12.41 -15.75 -22.04
CA PHE A 450 12.63 -14.85 -20.91
C PHE A 450 11.31 -14.39 -20.30
N ALA A 451 11.27 -14.36 -18.97
CA ALA A 451 10.28 -13.59 -18.26
C ALA A 451 10.43 -12.13 -18.70
N LEU A 452 9.36 -11.50 -19.15
CA LEU A 452 9.43 -10.12 -19.63
C LEU A 452 9.83 -9.19 -18.49
N PRO A 453 10.68 -8.17 -18.74
CA PRO A 453 11.15 -7.27 -17.72
C PRO A 453 10.01 -6.54 -17.01
N VAL A 454 10.26 -6.22 -15.74
CA VAL A 454 9.54 -5.15 -15.05
C VAL A 454 10.05 -3.81 -15.60
N PRO A 455 9.20 -2.92 -16.12
CA PRO A 455 9.64 -1.62 -16.65
C PRO A 455 9.87 -0.60 -15.53
N VAL A 456 10.90 -0.82 -14.72
CA VAL A 456 11.19 -0.03 -13.52
C VAL A 456 11.46 1.45 -13.85
N GLU A 457 11.95 1.74 -15.05
CA GLU A 457 12.15 3.09 -15.59
C GLU A 457 10.88 3.96 -15.58
N ASN A 458 9.70 3.33 -15.52
CA ASN A 458 8.43 4.04 -15.46
C ASN A 458 8.04 4.48 -14.04
N PHE A 459 8.77 4.02 -13.01
CA PHE A 459 8.64 4.49 -11.64
C PHE A 459 9.55 5.68 -11.40
N CYS A 460 9.01 6.90 -11.49
CA CYS A 460 9.81 8.10 -11.26
C CYS A 460 10.57 8.08 -9.94
N VAL A 461 9.88 7.70 -8.88
CA VAL A 461 10.49 7.74 -7.55
C VAL A 461 11.60 6.72 -7.35
N LEU A 462 11.58 5.61 -8.11
CA LEU A 462 12.67 4.64 -8.09
C LEU A 462 13.83 5.08 -9.00
N ALA A 463 13.50 5.71 -10.15
CA ALA A 463 14.46 6.17 -11.14
C ALA A 463 15.21 7.45 -10.73
N LYS A 464 14.60 8.29 -9.89
CA LYS A 464 15.11 9.63 -9.56
C LYS A 464 15.25 9.88 -8.06
N GLY A 465 14.59 9.09 -7.23
CA GLY A 465 14.38 9.43 -5.84
C GLY A 465 13.14 10.29 -5.63
N GLY A 466 13.02 10.89 -4.46
CA GLY A 466 11.85 11.69 -4.08
C GLY A 466 12.05 12.41 -2.75
N GLU A 467 10.99 13.09 -2.30
CA GLU A 467 11.00 13.84 -1.05
C GLU A 467 11.56 13.03 0.13
N PRO A 468 12.18 13.71 1.11
CA PRO A 468 12.45 13.18 2.44
C PRO A 468 11.31 12.31 2.95
N LEU A 469 11.52 11.00 3.03
CA LEU A 469 10.50 10.13 3.58
C LEU A 469 10.66 10.04 5.08
N ALA A 470 9.68 10.61 5.77
CA ALA A 470 9.37 10.33 7.15
C ALA A 470 9.03 8.84 7.32
N THR A 471 10.00 8.03 7.74
CA THR A 471 9.73 6.67 8.23
C THR A 471 9.63 6.69 9.75
N LEU A 472 8.88 5.73 10.32
CA LEU A 472 8.74 5.57 11.77
C LEU A 472 8.10 6.77 12.47
N GLY A 473 7.16 7.47 11.82
CA GLY A 473 6.44 8.61 12.41
C GLY A 473 7.28 9.88 12.61
N ARG A 474 8.49 9.95 12.05
CA ARG A 474 9.36 11.14 12.16
C ARG A 474 8.85 12.31 11.33
N SER A 475 9.05 13.54 11.79
CA SER A 475 8.93 14.72 10.91
C SER A 475 10.24 14.87 10.12
N GLY A 476 10.22 14.40 8.86
CA GLY A 476 11.37 14.43 7.96
C GLY A 476 12.24 13.17 7.99
N GLY A 477 13.04 13.01 6.94
CA GLY A 477 13.90 11.84 6.73
C GLY A 477 15.01 12.14 5.72
N PRO A 478 15.87 11.16 5.40
CA PRO A 478 16.84 11.36 4.33
C PRO A 478 16.09 11.48 2.98
N ALA A 479 16.51 12.42 2.13
CA ALA A 479 15.98 12.55 0.77
C ALA A 479 16.29 11.27 -0.02
N LEU A 480 15.27 10.69 -0.64
CA LEU A 480 15.45 9.46 -1.41
C LEU A 480 16.19 9.79 -2.69
N GLY A 481 17.25 9.02 -2.99
CA GLY A 481 17.91 9.04 -4.30
C GLY A 481 17.37 7.94 -5.23
N PRO A 482 17.86 7.88 -6.47
CA PRO A 482 17.57 6.77 -7.39
C PRO A 482 18.05 5.44 -6.81
N LEU A 483 17.40 4.32 -7.16
CA LEU A 483 17.87 3.00 -6.72
C LEU A 483 19.29 2.73 -7.24
N ASP A 484 20.14 2.22 -6.36
CA ASP A 484 21.53 1.87 -6.69
C ASP A 484 21.92 0.52 -6.03
N PRO A 485 22.16 -0.55 -6.80
CA PRO A 485 22.11 -0.61 -8.27
C PRO A 485 20.68 -0.52 -8.83
N TYR A 486 20.54 -0.04 -10.08
CA TYR A 486 19.24 0.18 -10.72
C TYR A 486 18.76 -1.07 -11.51
N PRO A 487 17.59 -1.66 -11.17
CA PRO A 487 17.06 -2.87 -11.82
C PRO A 487 16.37 -2.54 -13.17
N ASN A 488 17.11 -1.99 -14.13
CA ASN A 488 16.56 -1.58 -15.43
C ASN A 488 15.96 -2.75 -16.23
N SER A 489 14.92 -2.48 -17.01
CA SER A 489 14.29 -3.46 -17.91
C SER A 489 15.14 -3.84 -19.12
N GLY A 490 16.20 -3.08 -19.41
CA GLY A 490 16.90 -3.09 -20.70
C GLY A 490 16.53 -1.87 -21.57
N HIS A 491 15.50 -1.10 -21.23
CA HIS A 491 15.28 0.22 -21.81
C HIS A 491 16.19 1.28 -21.15
N PRO A 492 16.73 2.24 -21.93
CA PRO A 492 17.64 3.26 -21.42
C PRO A 492 16.93 4.41 -20.70
N THR A 493 15.63 4.59 -20.95
CA THR A 493 14.84 5.72 -20.46
C THR A 493 13.41 5.29 -20.18
N ALA A 494 12.71 6.07 -19.37
CA ALA A 494 11.28 5.93 -19.14
C ALA A 494 10.50 5.88 -20.46
N GLN A 495 9.51 5.00 -20.52
CA GLN A 495 8.73 4.75 -21.73
C GLN A 495 7.76 5.90 -21.99
N PRO A 496 7.42 6.19 -23.25
CA PRO A 496 6.53 7.30 -23.58
C PRO A 496 5.09 7.04 -23.11
N ARG A 497 4.43 8.10 -22.65
CA ARG A 497 2.99 8.17 -22.45
C ARG A 497 2.27 8.25 -23.79
N ALA A 498 0.94 8.15 -23.75
CA ALA A 498 0.09 8.25 -24.95
C ALA A 498 0.28 9.58 -25.72
N ASP A 499 0.68 10.66 -25.05
CA ASP A 499 0.97 11.96 -25.65
C ASP A 499 2.42 12.10 -26.19
N GLY A 500 3.22 11.02 -26.12
CA GLY A 500 4.60 10.97 -26.58
C GLY A 500 5.63 11.52 -25.58
N SER A 501 5.21 12.10 -24.47
CA SER A 501 6.14 12.55 -23.42
C SER A 501 6.57 11.39 -22.51
N PRO A 502 7.76 11.42 -21.89
CA PRO A 502 8.20 10.32 -21.03
C PRO A 502 7.27 10.14 -19.82
N SER A 503 7.03 8.89 -19.42
CA SER A 503 6.27 8.56 -18.21
C SER A 503 6.96 9.06 -16.95
N CYS A 504 8.28 9.06 -16.98
CA CYS A 504 9.10 9.81 -16.06
C CYS A 504 9.98 10.83 -16.80
N PRO A 505 9.53 12.09 -16.94
CA PRO A 505 10.32 13.12 -17.63
C PRO A 505 11.59 13.42 -16.83
N LEU A 506 12.74 13.47 -17.52
CA LEU A 506 14.07 13.78 -16.94
C LEU A 506 14.14 15.14 -16.28
#